data_AF-A0A7V7WGC6-F1
#
_entry.id   AF-A0A7V7WGC6-F1
#
_cell.length_a   1.000
_cell.length_b   1.000
_cell.length_c   1.000
_cell.angle_alpha   90.00
_cell.angle_beta   90.00
_cell.angle_gamma   90.00
#
_symmetry.space_group_name_H-M   'P 1'
#
loop_
_entity.id
_entity.type
_entity.pdbx_description
1 polymer ?
#
loop_
_entity_poly.entity_id
_entity_poly.type
_entity_poly.pdbx_seq_one_letter_code
_entity_poly.pdbx_strand_id
1 'polypeptide(L)'
;STQYEMKSLESIGLLKMDFLGLKNLSVIDGAVAIIRERHDPEFDITKIPIDDPKTYELLARAKTNGVFQLESTGMKEILKNLEPESFTDIIALLALYRPGPLGSGMVEDFVRRKKGEAKITYDHPSLEPILKETYGIILYQEQVMQIAQVLADYSLGEADLLRRAMGKKIASEMDQQRARFEEGAAKKNVAKEQAAFIFDLVAKFAGYGFNKSHGAAYALVAYQTAYLKANYPVEFLAASMTYDMANTDKLNVFKEDAALHGIPTLSPDINASEAAFSVEDTASGLAIRYALGAVKNVGVHAMEELTAERVKGGRFRDLGDFARRMDPRAINKRTLE
;
A
#
# COMPACT_ATOMS: atom_id res chain seq x y z
N SER A 1 -12.22 20.95 18.20
CA SER A 1 -11.25 21.57 17.29
C SER A 1 -10.44 22.60 18.06
N THR A 2 -9.17 22.79 17.72
CA THR A 2 -8.26 23.77 18.35
C THR A 2 -8.05 24.97 17.43
N GLN A 3 -7.76 26.14 18.01
CA GLN A 3 -7.45 27.37 17.26
C GLN A 3 -5.95 27.50 16.93
N TYR A 4 -5.08 26.79 17.66
CA TYR A 4 -3.63 26.85 17.45
C TYR A 4 -3.15 25.80 16.46
N GLU A 5 -2.10 26.15 15.70
CA GLU A 5 -1.41 25.26 14.78
C GLU A 5 -0.56 24.21 15.49
N MET A 6 -0.22 23.14 14.77
CA MET A 6 0.44 21.95 15.31
C MET A 6 1.70 22.26 16.12
N LYS A 7 2.62 23.05 15.57
CA LYS A 7 3.92 23.33 16.22
C LYS A 7 3.77 24.18 17.49
N SER A 8 2.77 25.05 17.56
CA SER A 8 2.49 25.86 18.74
C SER A 8 1.95 25.02 19.89
N LEU A 9 1.18 23.97 19.59
CA LEU A 9 0.68 23.05 20.61
C LEU A 9 1.79 22.14 21.15
N GLU A 10 2.67 21.67 20.27
CA GLU A 10 3.84 20.87 20.66
C GLU A 10 4.82 21.68 21.53
N SER A 11 5.04 22.97 21.23
CA SER A 11 5.98 23.81 21.99
C SER A 11 5.51 24.13 23.41
N ILE A 12 4.21 24.08 23.68
CA ILE A 12 3.63 24.26 25.03
C ILE A 12 3.42 22.92 25.77
N GLY A 13 3.94 21.82 25.23
CA GLY A 13 3.97 20.51 25.90
C GLY A 13 2.66 19.73 25.86
N LEU A 14 1.74 20.06 24.94
CA LEU A 14 0.51 19.28 24.78
C LEU A 14 0.76 17.97 24.02
N LEU A 15 0.10 16.90 24.47
CA LEU A 15 0.12 15.60 23.78
C LEU A 15 -0.62 15.72 22.46
N LYS A 16 0.04 15.28 21.39
CA LYS A 16 -0.52 15.25 20.04
C LYS A 16 -0.55 13.82 19.51
N MET A 17 -1.70 13.43 18.95
CA MET A 17 -1.93 12.13 18.33
C MET A 17 -2.61 12.32 16.97
N ASP A 18 -2.16 11.59 15.96
CA ASP A 18 -2.80 11.57 14.64
C ASP A 18 -3.69 10.35 14.50
N PHE A 19 -4.97 10.59 14.20
CA PHE A 19 -5.93 9.55 13.83
C PHE A 19 -6.26 9.72 12.35
N LEU A 20 -5.60 8.93 11.51
CA LEU A 20 -5.69 9.01 10.06
C LEU A 20 -6.73 8.02 9.55
N GLY A 21 -7.69 8.50 8.76
CA GLY A 21 -8.59 7.62 8.00
C GLY A 21 -7.88 7.09 6.75
N LEU A 22 -7.79 5.77 6.60
CA LEU A 22 -7.18 5.14 5.43
C LEU A 22 -8.22 4.27 4.71
N LYS A 23 -8.68 4.73 3.53
CA LYS A 23 -9.69 4.05 2.71
C LYS A 23 -9.37 2.56 2.48
N ASN A 24 -8.11 2.22 2.26
CA ASN A 24 -7.71 0.85 1.96
C ASN A 24 -7.94 -0.11 3.13
N LEU A 25 -7.91 0.36 4.38
CA LEU A 25 -8.30 -0.47 5.53
C LEU A 25 -9.80 -0.79 5.47
N SER A 26 -10.63 0.17 5.06
CA SER A 26 -12.06 -0.06 4.83
C SER A 26 -12.30 -1.03 3.68
N VAL A 27 -11.55 -0.91 2.57
CA VAL A 27 -11.62 -1.88 1.45
C VAL A 27 -11.26 -3.30 1.91
N ILE A 28 -10.18 -3.44 2.70
CA ILE A 28 -9.79 -4.73 3.27
C ILE A 28 -10.92 -5.29 4.15
N ASP A 29 -11.45 -4.47 5.07
CA ASP A 29 -12.51 -4.90 5.99
C ASP A 29 -13.79 -5.32 5.23
N GLY A 30 -14.20 -4.54 4.22
CA GLY A 30 -15.35 -4.87 3.37
C GLY A 30 -15.13 -6.17 2.58
N ALA A 31 -13.94 -6.38 2.02
CA ALA A 31 -13.63 -7.62 1.32
C ALA A 31 -13.64 -8.83 2.28
N VAL A 32 -13.06 -8.68 3.47
CA VAL A 32 -13.06 -9.69 4.53
C VAL A 32 -14.47 -10.04 4.97
N ALA A 33 -15.37 -9.05 5.11
CA ALA A 33 -16.77 -9.28 5.46
C ALA A 33 -17.46 -10.17 4.42
N ILE A 34 -17.29 -9.87 3.13
CA ILE A 34 -17.85 -10.69 2.04
C ILE A 34 -17.24 -12.10 2.05
N ILE A 35 -15.92 -12.23 2.28
CA ILE A 35 -15.25 -13.53 2.33
C ILE A 35 -15.77 -14.39 3.49
N ARG A 36 -16.00 -13.78 4.66
CA ARG A 36 -16.54 -14.47 5.84
C ARG A 36 -17.95 -14.99 5.62
N GLU A 37 -18.78 -14.21 4.95
CA GLU A 37 -20.13 -14.62 4.62
C GLU A 37 -20.17 -15.79 3.63
N ARG A 38 -19.27 -15.78 2.63
CA ARG A 38 -19.35 -16.68 1.48
C ARG A 38 -18.46 -17.91 1.55
N HIS A 39 -17.29 -17.82 2.18
CA HIS A 39 -16.24 -18.84 2.10
C HIS A 39 -15.85 -19.40 3.47
N ASP A 40 -15.40 -18.52 4.37
CA ASP A 40 -14.84 -18.92 5.67
C ASP A 40 -15.17 -17.89 6.75
N PRO A 41 -16.16 -18.15 7.64
CA PRO A 41 -16.54 -17.25 8.72
C PRO A 41 -15.38 -16.81 9.64
N GLU A 42 -14.32 -17.62 9.74
CA GLU A 42 -13.15 -17.37 10.60
C GLU A 42 -11.99 -16.70 9.84
N PHE A 43 -12.17 -16.34 8.56
CA PHE A 43 -11.12 -15.73 7.75
C PHE A 43 -10.55 -14.48 8.44
N ASP A 44 -9.22 -14.42 8.53
CA ASP A 44 -8.51 -13.36 9.25
C ASP A 44 -7.33 -12.85 8.41
N ILE A 45 -7.48 -11.63 7.88
CA ILE A 45 -6.48 -10.99 7.04
C ILE A 45 -5.13 -10.78 7.74
N THR A 46 -5.08 -10.83 9.07
CA THR A 46 -3.83 -10.68 9.84
C THR A 46 -3.04 -11.98 9.92
N LYS A 47 -3.63 -13.11 9.54
CA LYS A 47 -3.03 -14.45 9.61
C LYS A 47 -2.65 -15.04 8.25
N ILE A 48 -2.84 -14.30 7.16
CA ILE A 48 -2.48 -14.77 5.82
C ILE A 48 -0.96 -15.04 5.73
N PRO A 49 -0.54 -16.05 4.95
CA PRO A 49 0.88 -16.28 4.68
C PRO A 49 1.47 -15.07 3.94
N ILE A 50 2.77 -14.78 4.15
CA ILE A 50 3.48 -13.68 3.45
C ILE A 50 4.22 -14.17 2.19
N ASP A 51 4.14 -15.45 1.87
CA ASP A 51 4.83 -16.14 0.79
C ASP A 51 3.86 -16.75 -0.26
N ASP A 52 2.61 -16.30 -0.31
CA ASP A 52 1.60 -16.80 -1.27
C ASP A 52 2.01 -16.59 -2.74
N PRO A 53 2.21 -17.66 -3.53
CA PRO A 53 2.69 -17.55 -4.91
C PRO A 53 1.74 -16.78 -5.84
N LYS A 54 0.42 -16.90 -5.66
CA LYS A 54 -0.57 -16.21 -6.51
C LYS A 54 -0.48 -14.70 -6.34
N THR A 55 -0.23 -14.24 -5.11
CA THR A 55 -0.03 -12.83 -4.80
C THR A 55 1.19 -12.28 -5.56
N TYR A 56 2.32 -12.98 -5.51
CA TYR A 56 3.53 -12.54 -6.22
C TYR A 56 3.38 -12.65 -7.74
N GLU A 57 2.69 -13.66 -8.27
CA GLU A 57 2.37 -13.77 -9.70
C GLU A 57 1.51 -12.59 -10.19
N LEU A 58 0.53 -12.16 -9.38
CA LEU A 58 -0.30 -10.98 -9.66
C LEU A 58 0.56 -9.71 -9.71
N LEU A 59 1.46 -9.54 -8.73
CA LEU A 59 2.38 -8.41 -8.64
C LEU A 59 3.38 -8.38 -9.80
N ALA A 60 3.99 -9.51 -10.14
CA ALA A 60 4.94 -9.64 -11.25
C ALA A 60 4.29 -9.34 -12.60
N ARG A 61 3.01 -9.67 -12.78
CA ARG A 61 2.22 -9.28 -13.97
C ARG A 61 1.71 -7.84 -13.92
N ALA A 62 1.99 -7.11 -12.84
CA ALA A 62 1.54 -5.74 -12.57
C ALA A 62 0.01 -5.56 -12.71
N LYS A 63 -0.77 -6.58 -12.32
CA LYS A 63 -2.24 -6.53 -12.30
C LYS A 63 -2.76 -5.84 -11.03
N THR A 64 -2.25 -4.65 -10.73
CA THR A 64 -2.34 -4.01 -9.40
C THR A 64 -3.40 -2.91 -9.28
N ASN A 65 -4.42 -2.86 -10.15
CA ASN A 65 -5.56 -1.95 -9.93
C ASN A 65 -6.21 -2.23 -8.56
N GLY A 66 -6.38 -1.20 -7.73
CA GLY A 66 -6.90 -1.31 -6.35
C GLY A 66 -5.86 -1.72 -5.30
N VAL A 67 -4.65 -2.13 -5.70
CA VAL A 67 -3.62 -2.58 -4.74
C VAL A 67 -2.90 -1.37 -4.16
N PHE A 68 -2.93 -1.25 -2.82
CA PHE A 68 -2.43 -0.07 -2.12
C PHE A 68 -0.98 0.26 -2.49
N GLN A 69 -0.69 1.55 -2.77
CA GLN A 69 0.61 2.08 -3.22
C GLN A 69 1.12 1.56 -4.58
N LEU A 70 0.49 0.56 -5.17
CA LEU A 70 1.02 -0.17 -6.33
C LEU A 70 0.25 0.08 -7.65
N GLU A 71 -0.67 1.05 -7.67
CA GLU A 71 -1.59 1.26 -8.81
C GLU A 71 -1.04 2.13 -9.96
N SER A 72 -0.07 3.00 -9.68
CA SER A 72 0.38 4.01 -10.66
C SER A 72 1.08 3.37 -11.86
N THR A 73 1.01 4.02 -13.02
CA THR A 73 1.62 3.51 -14.26
C THR A 73 3.11 3.23 -14.10
N GLY A 74 3.88 4.18 -13.56
CA GLY A 74 5.32 3.97 -13.36
C GLY A 74 5.63 2.89 -12.32
N MET A 75 4.80 2.72 -11.29
CA MET A 75 4.97 1.63 -10.33
C MET A 75 4.73 0.26 -10.98
N LYS A 76 3.71 0.16 -11.84
CA LYS A 76 3.43 -1.05 -12.63
C LYS A 76 4.56 -1.41 -13.58
N GLU A 77 5.23 -0.43 -14.17
CA GLU A 77 6.41 -0.67 -15.02
C GLU A 77 7.57 -1.27 -14.21
N ILE A 78 7.84 -0.72 -13.02
CA ILE A 78 8.89 -1.26 -12.16
C ILE A 78 8.52 -2.65 -11.67
N LEU A 79 7.26 -2.92 -11.31
CA LEU A 79 6.80 -4.24 -10.91
C LEU A 79 7.05 -5.32 -11.99
N LYS A 80 6.76 -5.01 -13.26
CA LYS A 80 7.02 -5.93 -14.38
C LYS A 80 8.51 -6.23 -14.56
N ASN A 81 9.36 -5.25 -14.27
CA ASN A 81 10.81 -5.42 -14.39
C ASN A 81 11.41 -6.11 -13.16
N LEU A 82 10.90 -5.80 -11.97
CA LEU A 82 11.38 -6.31 -10.69
C LEU A 82 10.92 -7.74 -10.41
N GLU A 83 9.70 -8.10 -10.83
CA GLU A 83 9.06 -9.40 -10.60
C GLU A 83 9.18 -9.84 -9.13
N PRO A 84 8.54 -9.13 -8.18
CA PRO A 84 8.73 -9.38 -6.73
C PRO A 84 8.40 -10.83 -6.37
N GLU A 85 9.25 -11.46 -5.55
CA GLU A 85 9.09 -12.86 -5.10
C GLU A 85 9.06 -12.98 -3.57
N SER A 86 9.23 -11.86 -2.86
CA SER A 86 9.32 -11.84 -1.41
C SER A 86 8.71 -10.57 -0.83
N PHE A 87 8.35 -10.63 0.46
CA PHE A 87 7.79 -9.48 1.16
C PHE A 87 8.78 -8.31 1.22
N THR A 88 10.07 -8.62 1.33
CA THR A 88 11.17 -7.64 1.32
C THR A 88 11.29 -6.89 -0.01
N ASP A 89 10.95 -7.52 -1.14
CA ASP A 89 10.92 -6.83 -2.43
C ASP A 89 9.84 -5.75 -2.47
N ILE A 90 8.69 -5.97 -1.82
CA ILE A 90 7.61 -4.97 -1.72
C ILE A 90 8.08 -3.78 -0.89
N ILE A 91 8.74 -4.02 0.25
CA ILE A 91 9.31 -2.96 1.09
C ILE A 91 10.31 -2.13 0.28
N ALA A 92 11.22 -2.80 -0.45
CA ALA A 92 12.23 -2.14 -1.26
C ALA A 92 11.60 -1.33 -2.39
N LEU A 93 10.60 -1.88 -3.08
CA LEU A 93 9.88 -1.21 -4.14
C LEU A 93 9.24 0.10 -3.67
N LEU A 94 8.58 0.10 -2.51
CA LEU A 94 7.99 1.30 -1.91
C LEU A 94 9.06 2.36 -1.55
N ALA A 95 10.24 1.93 -1.12
CA ALA A 95 11.35 2.82 -0.84
C ALA A 95 11.98 3.41 -2.12
N LEU A 96 12.05 2.61 -3.19
CA LEU A 96 12.65 2.95 -4.48
C LEU A 96 11.77 3.85 -5.35
N TYR A 97 10.45 3.72 -5.29
CA TYR A 97 9.53 4.53 -6.13
C TYR A 97 9.32 5.94 -5.57
N ARG A 98 10.40 6.72 -5.50
CA ARG A 98 10.42 8.09 -4.99
C ARG A 98 11.33 8.97 -5.86
N PRO A 99 11.10 10.30 -5.94
CA PRO A 99 11.88 11.19 -6.82
C PRO A 99 13.40 11.17 -6.62
N GLY A 100 13.90 10.75 -5.46
CA GLY A 100 15.33 10.65 -5.19
C GLY A 100 15.99 9.42 -5.84
N PRO A 101 15.54 8.20 -5.50
CA PRO A 101 16.02 6.99 -6.17
C PRO A 101 15.65 6.93 -7.66
N LEU A 102 14.47 7.43 -8.06
CA LEU A 102 14.07 7.50 -9.46
C LEU A 102 14.98 8.44 -10.25
N GLY A 103 15.51 7.95 -11.38
CA GLY A 103 16.44 8.70 -12.22
C GLY A 103 17.89 8.72 -11.74
N SER A 104 18.21 8.10 -10.59
CA SER A 104 19.59 7.96 -10.10
C SER A 104 20.31 6.71 -10.63
N GLY A 105 19.61 5.83 -11.36
CA GLY A 105 20.09 4.49 -11.73
C GLY A 105 19.85 3.43 -10.65
N MET A 106 19.39 3.82 -9.46
CA MET A 106 19.24 2.90 -8.32
C MET A 106 18.19 1.82 -8.56
N VAL A 107 17.07 2.15 -9.21
CA VAL A 107 16.00 1.19 -9.50
C VAL A 107 16.50 0.14 -10.50
N GLU A 108 17.17 0.60 -11.55
CA GLU A 108 17.75 -0.24 -12.59
C GLU A 108 18.84 -1.16 -12.01
N ASP A 109 19.74 -0.63 -11.18
CA ASP A 109 20.76 -1.42 -10.50
C ASP A 109 20.14 -2.46 -9.55
N PHE A 110 19.10 -2.08 -8.79
CA PHE A 110 18.40 -3.00 -7.90
C PHE A 110 17.79 -4.17 -8.67
N VAL A 111 17.08 -3.87 -9.77
CA VAL A 111 16.45 -4.89 -10.63
C VAL A 111 17.50 -5.81 -11.26
N ARG A 112 18.57 -5.25 -11.84
CA ARG A 112 19.63 -6.05 -12.48
C ARG A 112 20.35 -6.95 -11.50
N ARG A 113 20.65 -6.46 -10.29
CA ARG A 113 21.30 -7.27 -9.25
C ARG A 113 20.38 -8.37 -8.75
N LYS A 114 19.09 -8.07 -8.55
CA LYS A 114 18.09 -9.09 -8.20
C LYS A 114 18.03 -10.19 -9.26
N LYS A 115 17.99 -9.83 -10.55
CA LYS A 115 17.92 -10.77 -11.68
C LYS A 115 19.24 -11.51 -11.97
N GLY A 116 20.31 -11.21 -11.23
CA GLY A 116 21.64 -11.79 -11.48
C GLY A 116 22.34 -11.25 -12.73
N GLU A 117 21.82 -10.19 -13.35
CA GLU A 117 22.36 -9.51 -14.53
C GLU A 117 23.49 -8.51 -14.17
N ALA A 118 23.67 -8.25 -12.88
CA ALA A 118 24.75 -7.45 -12.33
C ALA A 118 25.32 -8.12 -11.07
N LYS A 119 26.64 -8.01 -10.89
CA LYS A 119 27.32 -8.56 -9.71
C LYS A 119 26.93 -7.77 -8.47
N ILE A 120 26.53 -8.48 -7.41
CA ILE A 120 26.39 -7.90 -6.08
C ILE A 120 27.78 -7.74 -5.48
N THR A 121 28.14 -6.51 -5.12
CA THR A 121 29.41 -6.17 -4.49
C THR A 121 29.16 -5.46 -3.17
N TYR A 122 30.03 -5.72 -2.20
CA TYR A 122 30.00 -5.07 -0.90
C TYR A 122 31.33 -4.33 -0.68
N ASP A 123 31.25 -3.08 -0.25
CA ASP A 123 32.45 -2.25 -0.04
C ASP A 123 33.29 -2.72 1.15
N HIS A 124 32.71 -3.54 2.04
CA HIS A 124 33.41 -4.24 3.11
C HIS A 124 32.64 -5.53 3.47
N PRO A 125 33.32 -6.65 3.83
CA PRO A 125 32.65 -7.93 4.14
C PRO A 125 31.58 -7.82 5.24
N SER A 126 31.79 -6.96 6.23
CA SER A 126 30.83 -6.76 7.32
C SER A 126 29.53 -6.05 6.88
N LEU A 127 29.46 -5.54 5.64
CA LEU A 127 28.25 -4.92 5.09
C LEU A 127 27.31 -5.94 4.45
N GLU A 128 27.81 -7.12 4.09
CA GLU A 128 26.99 -8.16 3.46
C GLU A 128 25.74 -8.50 4.31
N PRO A 129 25.82 -8.76 5.63
CA PRO A 129 24.63 -9.08 6.42
C PRO A 129 23.58 -7.95 6.47
N ILE A 130 24.00 -6.70 6.28
CA ILE A 130 23.13 -5.51 6.34
C ILE A 130 22.46 -5.25 4.99
N LEU A 131 23.22 -5.42 3.90
CA LEU A 131 22.82 -5.00 2.55
C LEU A 131 22.37 -6.17 1.66
N LYS A 132 22.48 -7.42 2.12
CA LYS A 132 22.07 -8.61 1.34
C LYS A 132 20.59 -8.55 0.93
N GLU A 133 19.71 -8.11 1.82
CA GLU A 133 18.27 -7.97 1.53
C GLU A 133 17.95 -6.91 0.47
N THR A 134 18.87 -5.99 0.20
CA THR A 134 18.73 -4.93 -0.81
C THR A 134 19.78 -5.06 -1.91
N TYR A 135 20.29 -6.28 -2.14
CA TYR A 135 21.24 -6.61 -3.20
C TYR A 135 22.49 -5.70 -3.19
N GLY A 136 23.00 -5.34 -2.01
CA GLY A 136 24.18 -4.50 -1.84
C GLY A 136 23.93 -3.00 -2.02
N ILE A 137 22.66 -2.54 -2.01
CA ILE A 137 22.29 -1.13 -2.15
C ILE A 137 21.84 -0.58 -0.80
N ILE A 138 22.38 0.58 -0.39
CA ILE A 138 21.94 1.28 0.82
C ILE A 138 20.61 1.99 0.50
N LEU A 139 19.53 1.47 1.07
CA LEU A 139 18.17 1.94 0.79
C LEU A 139 17.47 2.48 2.04
N TYR A 140 17.76 1.90 3.20
CA TYR A 140 17.07 2.21 4.44
C TYR A 140 17.89 3.05 5.41
N GLN A 141 17.21 3.86 6.21
CA GLN A 141 17.80 4.61 7.31
C GLN A 141 18.40 3.68 8.36
N GLU A 142 17.73 2.56 8.63
CA GLU A 142 18.19 1.52 9.55
C GLU A 142 19.49 0.87 9.06
N GLN A 143 19.68 0.72 7.74
CA GLN A 143 20.95 0.24 7.18
C GLN A 143 22.08 1.23 7.42
N VAL A 144 21.83 2.54 7.24
CA VAL A 144 22.81 3.60 7.58
C VAL A 144 23.25 3.50 9.04
N MET A 145 22.29 3.31 9.95
CA MET A 145 22.58 3.15 11.37
C MET A 145 23.43 1.90 11.62
N GLN A 146 23.01 0.74 11.09
CA GLN A 146 23.72 -0.54 11.25
C GLN A 146 25.15 -0.49 10.68
N ILE A 147 25.37 0.19 9.55
CA ILE A 147 26.69 0.40 8.96
C ILE A 147 27.61 1.12 9.96
N ALA A 148 27.12 2.20 10.58
CA ALA A 148 27.89 2.96 11.56
C ALA A 148 28.21 2.13 12.82
N GLN A 149 27.29 1.29 13.29
CA GLN A 149 27.56 0.41 14.42
C GLN A 149 28.64 -0.63 14.09
N VAL A 150 28.47 -1.32 12.96
CA VAL A 150 29.32 -2.44 12.58
C VAL A 150 30.72 -1.96 12.19
N LEU A 151 30.83 -0.87 11.41
CA LEU A 151 32.13 -0.37 10.96
C LEU A 151 32.80 0.58 11.95
N ALA A 152 32.06 1.43 12.67
CA ALA A 152 32.65 2.52 13.45
C ALA A 152 32.31 2.50 14.96
N ASP A 153 31.71 1.42 15.44
CA ASP A 153 31.39 1.20 16.86
C ASP A 153 30.47 2.28 17.45
N TYR A 154 29.50 2.72 16.66
CA TYR A 154 28.44 3.60 17.14
C TYR A 154 27.47 2.83 18.04
N SER A 155 27.02 3.47 19.12
CA SER A 155 25.77 3.11 19.78
C SER A 155 24.57 3.42 18.89
N LEU A 156 23.40 2.83 19.19
CA LEU A 156 22.17 3.13 18.44
C LEU A 156 21.79 4.61 18.52
N GLY A 157 22.03 5.26 19.66
CA GLY A 157 21.79 6.69 19.86
C GLY A 157 22.70 7.56 19.00
N GLU A 158 24.01 7.28 18.98
CA GLU A 158 24.95 7.98 18.10
C GLU A 158 24.60 7.76 16.61
N ALA A 159 24.16 6.55 16.25
CA ALA A 159 23.80 6.22 14.88
C ALA A 159 22.55 6.98 14.41
N ASP A 160 21.56 7.22 15.29
CA ASP A 160 20.44 8.09 14.96
C ASP A 160 20.86 9.56 14.84
N LEU A 161 21.81 10.04 15.66
CA LEU A 161 22.38 11.38 15.51
C LEU A 161 23.06 11.55 14.15
N LEU A 162 23.86 10.56 13.72
CA LEU A 162 24.47 10.52 12.39
C LEU A 162 23.41 10.61 11.28
N ARG A 163 22.37 9.76 11.36
CA ARG A 163 21.26 9.75 10.40
C ARG A 163 20.56 11.10 10.32
N ARG A 164 20.31 11.77 11.46
CA ARG A 164 19.70 13.11 11.52
C ARG A 164 20.61 14.18 10.89
N ALA A 165 21.91 14.16 11.21
CA ALA A 165 22.88 15.09 10.66
C ALA A 165 22.95 14.99 9.13
N MET A 166 23.00 13.77 8.60
CA MET A 166 22.99 13.51 7.15
C MET A 166 21.70 13.99 6.47
N GLY A 167 20.53 13.79 7.10
CA GLY A 167 19.26 14.28 6.58
C GLY A 167 19.18 15.80 6.50
N LYS A 168 19.76 16.51 7.49
CA LYS A 168 19.79 17.98 7.52
C LYS A 168 20.91 18.60 6.69
N LYS A 169 21.92 17.82 6.30
CA LYS A 169 23.09 18.26 5.51
C LYS A 169 23.86 19.43 6.15
N ILE A 170 23.99 19.43 7.47
CA ILE A 170 24.75 20.47 8.20
C ILE A 170 26.24 20.16 8.09
N ALA A 171 26.99 20.98 7.35
CA ALA A 171 28.40 20.73 7.03
C ALA A 171 29.27 20.49 8.27
N SER A 172 29.16 21.35 9.29
CA SER A 172 29.95 21.23 10.52
C SER A 172 29.64 19.96 11.31
N GLU A 173 28.39 19.50 11.34
CA GLU A 173 28.03 18.23 11.98
C GLU A 173 28.53 17.04 11.17
N MET A 174 28.45 17.12 9.84
CA MET A 174 28.96 16.07 8.95
C MET A 174 30.47 15.87 9.08
N ASP A 175 31.25 16.93 9.20
CA ASP A 175 32.70 16.86 9.40
C ASP A 175 33.05 16.17 10.73
N GLN A 176 32.34 16.51 11.80
CA GLN A 176 32.49 15.85 13.10
C GLN A 176 32.13 14.37 13.03
N GLN A 177 31.02 14.04 12.36
CA GLN A 177 30.59 12.66 12.18
C GLN A 177 31.57 11.85 11.31
N ARG A 178 32.18 12.48 10.30
CA ARG A 178 33.20 11.85 9.44
C ARG A 178 34.43 11.48 10.26
N ALA A 179 34.94 12.41 11.05
CA ALA A 179 36.08 12.16 11.94
C ALA A 179 35.77 11.04 12.95
N ARG A 180 34.58 11.06 13.57
CA ARG A 180 34.15 10.03 14.52
C ARG A 180 33.99 8.65 13.87
N PHE A 181 33.50 8.61 12.63
CA PHE A 181 33.36 7.37 11.86
C PHE A 181 34.72 6.78 11.50
N GLU A 182 35.65 7.58 10.97
CA GLU A 182 37.00 7.14 10.63
C GLU A 182 37.78 6.64 11.85
N GLU A 183 37.68 7.33 13.00
CA GLU A 183 38.32 6.90 14.24
C GLU A 183 37.77 5.56 14.74
N GLY A 184 36.45 5.38 14.69
CA GLY A 184 35.80 4.12 15.02
C GLY A 184 36.18 2.99 14.07
N ALA A 185 36.24 3.29 12.77
CA ALA A 185 36.62 2.35 11.72
C ALA A 185 38.07 1.87 11.87
N ALA A 186 38.99 2.76 12.24
CA ALA A 186 40.36 2.40 12.55
C ALA A 186 40.45 1.40 13.71
N LYS A 187 39.63 1.56 14.77
CA LYS A 187 39.57 0.61 15.90
C LYS A 187 39.06 -0.78 15.47
N LYS A 188 38.31 -0.86 14.36
CA LYS A 188 37.83 -2.11 13.76
C LYS A 188 38.70 -2.60 12.59
N ASN A 189 39.91 -2.07 12.44
CA ASN A 189 40.88 -2.44 11.40
C ASN A 189 40.38 -2.21 9.97
N VAL A 190 39.50 -1.23 9.77
CA VAL A 190 39.08 -0.80 8.43
C VAL A 190 40.08 0.26 7.94
N ALA A 191 40.59 0.09 6.71
CA ALA A 191 41.54 1.05 6.13
C ALA A 191 40.90 2.44 6.01
N LYS A 192 41.69 3.49 6.25
CA LYS A 192 41.18 4.87 6.28
C LYS A 192 40.49 5.27 4.98
N GLU A 193 41.08 4.92 3.84
CA GLU A 193 40.55 5.21 2.51
C GLU A 193 39.20 4.50 2.28
N GLN A 194 39.09 3.26 2.77
CA GLN A 194 37.86 2.47 2.68
C GLN A 194 36.77 3.04 3.60
N ALA A 195 37.12 3.43 4.83
CA ALA A 195 36.20 4.06 5.78
C ALA A 195 35.66 5.40 5.25
N ALA A 196 36.55 6.24 4.71
CA ALA A 196 36.21 7.50 4.06
C ALA A 196 35.23 7.28 2.90
N PHE A 197 35.53 6.33 2.01
CA PHE A 197 34.68 6.00 0.87
C PHE A 197 33.28 5.54 1.30
N ILE A 198 33.21 4.63 2.29
CA ILE A 198 31.92 4.13 2.82
C ILE A 198 31.14 5.26 3.49
N PHE A 199 31.79 6.14 4.24
CA PHE A 199 31.13 7.29 4.86
C PHE A 199 30.50 8.21 3.81
N ASP A 200 31.23 8.53 2.75
CA ASP A 200 30.75 9.40 1.67
C ASP A 200 29.58 8.73 0.91
N LEU A 201 29.62 7.41 0.73
CA LEU A 201 28.51 6.63 0.17
C LEU A 201 27.25 6.70 1.04
N VAL A 202 27.42 6.48 2.35
CA VAL A 202 26.34 6.56 3.34
C VAL A 202 25.75 7.97 3.37
N ALA A 203 26.58 9.02 3.37
CA ALA A 203 26.14 10.41 3.36
C ALA A 203 25.34 10.76 2.10
N LYS A 204 25.77 10.27 0.93
CA LYS A 204 25.05 10.44 -0.33
C LYS A 204 23.66 9.81 -0.27
N PHE A 205 23.55 8.60 0.29
CA PHE A 205 22.27 7.87 0.34
C PHE A 205 21.36 8.27 1.49
N ALA A 206 21.90 8.76 2.60
CA ALA A 206 21.09 9.20 3.73
C ALA A 206 20.15 10.37 3.40
N GLY A 207 20.46 11.17 2.36
CA GLY A 207 19.53 12.16 1.80
C GLY A 207 18.26 11.55 1.18
N TYR A 208 18.29 10.26 0.82
CA TYR A 208 17.19 9.53 0.18
C TYR A 208 16.71 8.33 1.01
N GLY A 209 17.45 7.95 2.05
CA GLY A 209 17.19 6.80 2.90
C GLY A 209 15.75 6.75 3.39
N PHE A 210 15.11 5.61 3.18
CA PHE A 210 13.73 5.40 3.57
C PHE A 210 13.63 4.79 4.96
N ASN A 211 12.62 5.15 5.74
CA ASN A 211 12.39 4.51 7.04
C ASN A 211 11.79 3.11 6.82
N LYS A 212 12.56 2.06 7.11
CA LYS A 212 12.15 0.68 6.84
C LYS A 212 10.93 0.29 7.64
N SER A 213 10.82 0.76 8.89
CA SER A 213 9.68 0.44 9.76
C SER A 213 8.35 0.91 9.17
N HIS A 214 8.31 2.15 8.66
CA HIS A 214 7.17 2.69 7.93
C HIS A 214 6.90 1.91 6.63
N GLY A 215 7.97 1.57 5.89
CA GLY A 215 7.88 0.76 4.67
C GLY A 215 7.30 -0.61 4.87
N ALA A 216 7.73 -1.31 5.92
CA ALA A 216 7.23 -2.63 6.27
C ALA A 216 5.74 -2.59 6.62
N ALA A 217 5.30 -1.60 7.40
CA ALA A 217 3.89 -1.45 7.75
C ALA A 217 3.01 -1.17 6.52
N TYR A 218 3.46 -0.31 5.60
CA TYR A 218 2.71 -0.01 4.38
C TYR A 218 2.78 -1.16 3.35
N ALA A 219 3.92 -1.85 3.28
CA ALA A 219 4.08 -3.06 2.47
C ALA A 219 3.12 -4.16 2.92
N LEU A 220 2.82 -4.27 4.22
CA LEU A 220 1.82 -5.21 4.71
C LEU A 220 0.43 -4.92 4.14
N VAL A 221 0.01 -3.66 4.14
CA VAL A 221 -1.29 -3.26 3.55
C VAL A 221 -1.29 -3.48 2.02
N ALA A 222 -0.17 -3.17 1.35
CA ALA A 222 -0.01 -3.45 -0.08
C ALA A 222 -0.11 -4.96 -0.37
N TYR A 223 0.56 -5.79 0.44
CA TYR A 223 0.52 -7.24 0.34
C TYR A 223 -0.89 -7.79 0.61
N GLN A 224 -1.57 -7.34 1.66
CA GLN A 224 -2.93 -7.75 1.99
C GLN A 224 -3.92 -7.43 0.86
N THR A 225 -3.85 -6.22 0.29
CA THR A 225 -4.69 -5.87 -0.86
C THR A 225 -4.35 -6.69 -2.11
N ALA A 226 -3.06 -6.96 -2.37
CA ALA A 226 -2.65 -7.84 -3.46
C ALA A 226 -3.12 -9.29 -3.25
N TYR A 227 -3.04 -9.80 -2.02
CA TYR A 227 -3.46 -11.15 -1.64
C TYR A 227 -4.96 -11.33 -1.82
N LEU A 228 -5.76 -10.38 -1.32
CA LEU A 228 -7.20 -10.37 -1.51
C LEU A 228 -7.54 -10.36 -2.99
N LYS A 229 -6.88 -9.53 -3.80
CA LYS A 229 -7.10 -9.49 -5.23
C LYS A 229 -6.71 -10.79 -5.95
N ALA A 230 -5.62 -11.43 -5.53
CA ALA A 230 -5.12 -12.65 -6.16
C ALA A 230 -5.99 -13.87 -5.84
N ASN A 231 -6.53 -13.94 -4.63
CA ASN A 231 -7.21 -15.12 -4.10
C ASN A 231 -8.74 -14.98 -4.05
N TYR A 232 -9.26 -13.76 -3.87
CA TYR A 232 -10.67 -13.41 -3.77
C TYR A 232 -11.00 -12.19 -4.65
N PRO A 233 -10.76 -12.28 -5.98
CA PRO A 233 -10.83 -11.12 -6.86
C PRO A 233 -12.22 -10.49 -6.95
N VAL A 234 -13.29 -11.29 -6.86
CA VAL A 234 -14.67 -10.80 -6.99
C VAL A 234 -15.05 -9.98 -5.76
N GLU A 235 -14.75 -10.50 -4.57
CA GLU A 235 -15.00 -9.89 -3.27
C GLU A 235 -14.16 -8.62 -3.11
N PHE A 236 -12.88 -8.69 -3.45
CA PHE A 236 -11.97 -7.54 -3.40
C PHE A 236 -12.42 -6.40 -4.33
N LEU A 237 -12.82 -6.73 -5.57
CA LEU A 237 -13.29 -5.71 -6.52
C LEU A 237 -14.65 -5.14 -6.12
N ALA A 238 -15.58 -5.94 -5.61
CA ALA A 238 -16.86 -5.44 -5.08
C ALA A 238 -16.64 -4.48 -3.90
N ALA A 239 -15.75 -4.82 -2.96
CA ALA A 239 -15.38 -3.92 -1.87
C ALA A 239 -14.69 -2.65 -2.38
N SER A 240 -13.74 -2.77 -3.30
CA SER A 240 -13.05 -1.61 -3.90
C SER A 240 -14.02 -0.66 -4.60
N MET A 241 -14.95 -1.20 -5.41
CA MET A 241 -15.99 -0.42 -6.08
C MET A 241 -16.94 0.25 -5.08
N THR A 242 -17.25 -0.40 -3.95
CA THR A 242 -18.07 0.19 -2.89
C THR A 242 -17.41 1.45 -2.30
N TYR A 243 -16.14 1.39 -1.94
CA TYR A 243 -15.44 2.54 -1.34
C TYR A 243 -15.02 3.62 -2.35
N ASP A 244 -15.18 3.36 -3.66
CA ASP A 244 -15.03 4.35 -4.74
C ASP A 244 -16.35 4.61 -5.48
N MET A 245 -17.51 4.29 -4.90
CA MET A 245 -18.81 4.33 -5.58
C MET A 245 -19.21 5.70 -6.15
N ALA A 246 -18.68 6.78 -5.56
CA ALA A 246 -18.92 8.15 -6.02
C ALA A 246 -17.99 8.58 -7.17
N ASN A 247 -16.98 7.77 -7.51
CA ASN A 247 -15.96 8.08 -8.50
C ASN A 247 -16.14 7.21 -9.76
N THR A 248 -16.89 7.73 -10.74
CA THR A 248 -17.19 7.01 -11.99
C THR A 248 -15.92 6.60 -12.76
N ASP A 249 -14.86 7.41 -12.74
CA ASP A 249 -13.62 7.09 -13.45
C ASP A 249 -12.93 5.88 -12.82
N LYS A 250 -12.88 5.81 -11.48
CA LYS A 250 -12.36 4.64 -10.76
C LYS A 250 -13.23 3.40 -10.96
N LEU A 251 -14.55 3.56 -10.96
CA LEU A 251 -15.48 2.45 -11.23
C LEU A 251 -15.27 1.88 -12.64
N ASN A 252 -15.02 2.72 -13.65
CA ASN A 252 -14.70 2.26 -15.00
C ASN A 252 -13.40 1.44 -15.01
N VAL A 253 -12.34 1.92 -14.34
CA VAL A 253 -11.07 1.16 -14.21
C VAL A 253 -11.30 -0.20 -13.55
N PHE A 254 -12.09 -0.27 -12.47
CA PHE A 254 -12.39 -1.54 -11.81
C PHE A 254 -13.28 -2.47 -12.65
N LYS A 255 -14.19 -1.91 -13.45
CA LYS A 255 -15.03 -2.70 -14.36
C LYS A 255 -14.19 -3.33 -15.48
N GLU A 256 -13.27 -2.57 -16.07
CA GLU A 256 -12.32 -3.09 -17.05
C GLU A 256 -11.41 -4.16 -16.43
N ASP A 257 -10.94 -3.93 -15.21
CA ASP A 257 -10.13 -4.89 -14.46
C ASP A 257 -10.91 -6.19 -14.16
N ALA A 258 -12.16 -6.09 -13.73
CA ALA A 258 -13.05 -7.24 -13.53
C ALA A 258 -13.21 -8.06 -14.82
N ALA A 259 -13.41 -7.39 -15.97
CA ALA A 259 -13.52 -8.05 -17.26
C ALA A 259 -12.23 -8.79 -17.66
N LEU A 260 -11.04 -8.22 -17.37
CA LEU A 260 -9.75 -8.89 -17.59
C LEU A 260 -9.56 -10.14 -16.70
N HIS A 261 -10.28 -10.23 -15.59
CA HIS A 261 -10.34 -11.38 -14.71
C HIS A 261 -11.50 -12.34 -15.04
N GLY A 262 -12.28 -12.07 -16.10
CA GLY A 262 -13.43 -12.88 -16.49
C GLY A 262 -14.63 -12.74 -15.53
N ILE A 263 -14.68 -11.67 -14.74
CA ILE A 263 -15.72 -11.42 -13.74
C ILE A 263 -16.80 -10.51 -14.35
N PRO A 264 -18.03 -11.01 -14.55
CA PRO A 264 -19.12 -10.18 -15.05
C PRO A 264 -19.50 -9.10 -14.04
N THR A 265 -19.80 -7.89 -14.54
CA THR A 265 -20.45 -6.85 -13.74
C THR A 265 -21.89 -6.71 -14.20
N LEU A 266 -22.84 -7.12 -13.36
CA LEU A 266 -24.27 -7.09 -13.64
C LEU A 266 -24.83 -5.70 -13.38
N SER A 267 -25.73 -5.23 -14.25
CA SER A 267 -26.41 -3.93 -14.13
C SER A 267 -27.16 -3.78 -12.80
N PRO A 268 -27.46 -2.55 -12.34
CA PRO A 268 -28.30 -2.38 -11.16
C PRO A 268 -29.71 -2.94 -11.40
N ASP A 269 -30.26 -3.61 -10.39
CA ASP A 269 -31.60 -4.19 -10.39
C ASP A 269 -32.25 -3.95 -9.03
N ILE A 270 -33.42 -3.31 -8.99
CA ILE A 270 -34.09 -2.93 -7.74
C ILE A 270 -34.43 -4.10 -6.81
N ASN A 271 -34.53 -5.30 -7.37
CA ASN A 271 -34.89 -6.51 -6.67
C ASN A 271 -33.68 -7.40 -6.32
N ALA A 272 -32.50 -7.11 -6.86
CA ALA A 272 -31.28 -7.90 -6.63
C ALA A 272 -30.10 -7.08 -6.08
N SER A 273 -29.95 -5.83 -6.51
CA SER A 273 -28.88 -4.94 -6.05
C SER A 273 -29.08 -4.50 -4.61
N GLU A 274 -27.95 -4.33 -3.92
CA GLU A 274 -27.88 -3.70 -2.61
C GLU A 274 -27.49 -2.22 -2.73
N ALA A 275 -27.47 -1.51 -1.59
CA ALA A 275 -27.01 -0.12 -1.54
C ALA A 275 -25.53 0.02 -1.92
N ALA A 276 -24.71 -0.97 -1.57
CA ALA A 276 -23.30 -1.13 -1.93
C ALA A 276 -23.11 -2.19 -3.03
N PHE A 277 -21.90 -2.31 -3.60
CA PHE A 277 -21.61 -3.36 -4.57
C PHE A 277 -21.56 -4.70 -3.84
N SER A 278 -22.16 -5.73 -4.43
CA SER A 278 -22.26 -7.06 -3.82
C SER A 278 -21.80 -8.15 -4.78
N VAL A 279 -21.56 -9.34 -4.23
CA VAL A 279 -21.22 -10.54 -5.00
C VAL A 279 -22.46 -11.38 -5.19
N GLU A 280 -22.76 -11.75 -6.43
CA GLU A 280 -23.94 -12.53 -6.81
C GLU A 280 -23.54 -13.84 -7.50
N ASP A 281 -24.23 -14.92 -7.13
CA ASP A 281 -24.12 -16.22 -7.82
C ASP A 281 -24.90 -16.20 -9.14
N THR A 282 -24.22 -16.59 -10.21
CA THR A 282 -24.82 -16.75 -11.54
C THR A 282 -24.66 -18.18 -12.03
N ALA A 283 -25.40 -18.56 -13.08
CA ALA A 283 -25.26 -19.89 -13.69
C ALA A 283 -23.83 -20.21 -14.17
N SER A 284 -23.01 -19.18 -14.44
CA SER A 284 -21.63 -19.28 -14.94
C SER A 284 -20.56 -19.04 -13.86
N GLY A 285 -20.94 -18.88 -12.59
CA GLY A 285 -20.02 -18.55 -11.50
C GLY A 285 -20.37 -17.23 -10.82
N LEU A 286 -19.38 -16.57 -10.20
CA LEU A 286 -19.59 -15.33 -9.45
C LEU A 286 -19.59 -14.10 -10.36
N ALA A 287 -20.40 -13.11 -10.01
CA ALA A 287 -20.43 -11.80 -10.64
C ALA A 287 -20.51 -10.67 -9.61
N ILE A 288 -20.10 -9.47 -10.02
CA ILE A 288 -20.29 -8.26 -9.22
C ILE A 288 -21.63 -7.64 -9.59
N ARG A 289 -22.53 -7.46 -8.63
CA ARG A 289 -23.80 -6.75 -8.81
C ARG A 289 -23.59 -5.27 -8.55
N TYR A 290 -23.95 -4.44 -9.52
CA TYR A 290 -23.81 -2.99 -9.42
C TYR A 290 -24.69 -2.43 -8.29
N ALA A 291 -24.11 -1.55 -7.48
CA ALA A 291 -24.75 -0.93 -6.33
C ALA A 291 -25.84 0.06 -6.76
N LEU A 292 -26.99 0.06 -6.08
CA LEU A 292 -27.99 1.10 -6.28
C LEU A 292 -27.46 2.48 -5.85
N GLY A 293 -26.64 2.52 -4.79
CA GLY A 293 -26.03 3.77 -4.30
C GLY A 293 -24.98 4.36 -5.23
N ALA A 294 -24.49 3.59 -6.22
CA ALA A 294 -23.56 4.07 -7.24
C ALA A 294 -24.26 4.62 -8.49
N VAL A 295 -25.60 4.63 -8.53
CA VAL A 295 -26.37 5.27 -9.60
C VAL A 295 -26.33 6.79 -9.42
N LYS A 296 -26.09 7.52 -10.50
CA LYS A 296 -25.98 8.97 -10.46
C LYS A 296 -27.28 9.60 -9.95
N ASN A 297 -27.16 10.59 -9.07
CA ASN A 297 -28.30 11.27 -8.40
C ASN A 297 -29.07 10.42 -7.37
N VAL A 298 -28.54 9.25 -7.02
CA VAL A 298 -29.12 8.38 -5.98
C VAL A 298 -28.27 8.47 -4.72
N GLY A 299 -28.90 8.62 -3.56
CA GLY A 299 -28.22 8.65 -2.26
C GLY A 299 -28.11 7.25 -1.66
N VAL A 300 -26.94 6.89 -1.12
CA VAL A 300 -26.68 5.58 -0.49
C VAL A 300 -27.73 5.27 0.59
N HIS A 301 -28.02 6.23 1.45
CA HIS A 301 -28.97 6.05 2.55
C HIS A 301 -30.39 5.71 2.05
N ALA A 302 -30.87 6.37 0.99
CA ALA A 302 -32.16 6.06 0.39
C ALA A 302 -32.19 4.63 -0.17
N MET A 303 -31.05 4.12 -0.65
CA MET A 303 -30.94 2.75 -1.14
C MET A 303 -30.85 1.72 -0.02
N GLU A 304 -30.29 2.07 1.15
CA GLU A 304 -30.37 1.24 2.36
C GLU A 304 -31.82 1.10 2.85
N GLU A 305 -32.59 2.19 2.83
CA GLU A 305 -34.02 2.14 3.15
C GLU A 305 -34.80 1.28 2.14
N LEU A 306 -34.49 1.40 0.86
CA LEU A 306 -35.07 0.58 -0.20
C LEU A 306 -34.78 -0.90 0.01
N THR A 307 -33.53 -1.26 0.29
CA THR A 307 -33.16 -2.67 0.50
C THR A 307 -33.80 -3.23 1.77
N ALA A 308 -33.86 -2.44 2.85
CA ALA A 308 -34.56 -2.82 4.08
C ALA A 308 -36.06 -3.06 3.83
N GLU A 309 -36.73 -2.19 3.08
CA GLU A 309 -38.14 -2.37 2.70
C GLU A 309 -38.33 -3.60 1.80
N ARG A 310 -37.40 -3.86 0.87
CA ARG A 310 -37.41 -5.08 0.04
C ARG A 310 -37.28 -6.36 0.88
N VAL A 311 -36.41 -6.37 1.89
CA VAL A 311 -36.26 -7.50 2.81
C VAL A 311 -37.55 -7.72 3.62
N LYS A 312 -38.18 -6.65 4.10
CA LYS A 312 -39.39 -6.72 4.93
C LYS A 312 -40.65 -7.09 4.14
N GLY A 313 -40.87 -6.46 2.98
CA GLY A 313 -42.10 -6.59 2.18
C GLY A 313 -41.97 -7.50 0.96
N GLY A 314 -40.80 -8.10 0.73
CA GLY A 314 -40.50 -8.90 -0.44
C GLY A 314 -40.17 -8.08 -1.69
N ARG A 315 -39.93 -8.78 -2.81
CA ARG A 315 -39.59 -8.18 -4.11
C ARG A 315 -40.69 -7.21 -4.58
N PHE A 316 -40.27 -6.09 -5.17
CA PHE A 316 -41.18 -5.16 -5.86
C PHE A 316 -41.73 -5.82 -7.12
N ARG A 317 -43.06 -5.88 -7.21
CA ARG A 317 -43.77 -6.55 -8.33
C ARG A 317 -43.82 -5.70 -9.60
N ASP A 318 -44.04 -4.40 -9.40
CA ASP A 318 -44.20 -3.41 -10.46
C ASP A 318 -43.92 -2.01 -9.90
N LEU A 319 -43.96 -0.99 -10.76
CA LEU A 319 -43.68 0.40 -10.39
C LEU A 319 -44.73 0.97 -9.40
N GLY A 320 -45.98 0.49 -9.45
CA GLY A 320 -47.04 0.93 -8.56
C GLY A 320 -46.92 0.31 -7.16
N ASP A 321 -46.41 -0.92 -7.05
CA ASP A 321 -46.01 -1.56 -5.80
C ASP A 321 -44.84 -0.81 -5.17
N PHE A 322 -43.82 -0.48 -5.96
CA PHE A 322 -42.68 0.32 -5.51
C PHE A 322 -43.10 1.70 -4.97
N ALA A 323 -43.88 2.46 -5.75
CA ALA A 323 -44.31 3.80 -5.38
C ALA A 323 -45.22 3.84 -4.13
N ARG A 324 -45.93 2.74 -3.82
CA ARG A 324 -46.76 2.64 -2.60
C ARG A 324 -45.95 2.30 -1.35
N ARG A 325 -44.82 1.61 -1.51
CA ARG A 325 -43.99 1.11 -0.40
C ARG A 325 -42.89 2.08 0.01
N MET A 326 -42.36 2.84 -0.93
CA MET A 326 -41.26 3.79 -0.66
C MET A 326 -41.77 5.16 -0.23
N ASP A 327 -41.10 5.78 0.74
CA ASP A 327 -41.36 7.17 1.14
C ASP A 327 -40.89 8.14 0.02
N PRO A 328 -41.76 8.99 -0.53
CA PRO A 328 -41.37 10.01 -1.52
C PRO A 328 -40.30 11.00 -1.04
N ARG A 329 -40.09 11.13 0.29
CA ARG A 329 -38.99 11.93 0.86
C ARG A 329 -37.63 11.27 0.66
N ALA A 330 -37.59 9.95 0.73
CA ALA A 330 -36.39 9.15 0.50
C ALA A 330 -36.09 9.02 -1.00
N ILE A 331 -37.13 8.79 -1.81
CA ILE A 331 -37.01 8.60 -3.25
C ILE A 331 -37.86 9.63 -3.97
N ASN A 332 -37.23 10.76 -4.31
CA ASN A 332 -37.87 11.83 -5.06
C ASN A 332 -37.87 11.54 -6.58
N LYS A 333 -38.56 12.38 -7.35
CA LYS A 333 -38.68 12.24 -8.82
C LYS A 333 -37.33 12.12 -9.54
N ARG A 334 -36.30 12.87 -9.11
CA ARG A 334 -34.96 12.83 -9.72
C ARG A 334 -34.19 11.55 -9.41
N THR A 335 -34.52 10.88 -8.32
CA THR A 335 -33.96 9.57 -7.96
C THR A 335 -34.66 8.43 -8.71
N LEU A 336 -35.94 8.62 -9.05
CA LEU A 336 -36.70 7.71 -9.91
C LEU A 336 -36.27 7.77 -11.39
N GLU A 337 -35.91 8.97 -11.87
CA GLU A 337 -35.42 9.25 -13.24
C GLU A 337 -33.96 8.78 -13.44
#